data_AF-A0AAN5DFL2-F1
#
_entry.id   AF-A0AAN5DFL2-F1
#
_cell.length_a   1.000
_cell.length_b   1.000
_cell.length_c   1.000
_cell.angle_alpha   90.00
_cell.angle_beta   90.00
_cell.angle_gamma   90.00
#
_symmetry.space_group_name_H-M   'P 1'
#
loop_
_entity.id
_entity.type
_entity.pdbx_description
1 polymer ?
#
loop_
_entity_poly.entity_id
_entity_poly.type
_entity_poly.pdbx_seq_one_letter_code
_entity_poly.pdbx_strand_id
1 'polypeptide(L)'
;SGAHFLRMIRKFVGKDVFDRAINKYLLDNSYGNGDTEKIIHCLLETYEGDRAQLEKILREWIYQPGVAMLFLESKHDKGRGHRIEIRQKRFHSSGFDDRLKDEKTRFTIPLFCTIDGEDRTILLKSEGFSS
;
A
#
# COMPACT_ATOMS: atom_id res chain seq x y z
N SER A 1 12.49 1.38 4.85
CA SER A 1 11.30 1.39 3.97
C SER A 1 10.55 0.06 4.00
N GLY A 2 11.21 -1.09 3.81
CA GLY A 2 10.56 -2.41 3.73
C GLY A 2 9.72 -2.84 4.96
N ALA A 3 10.16 -2.55 6.19
CA ALA A 3 9.41 -2.92 7.40
C ALA A 3 8.03 -2.24 7.53
N HIS A 4 7.89 -1.01 7.02
CA HIS A 4 6.61 -0.30 7.04
C HIS A 4 5.61 -0.88 6.02
N PHE A 5 6.10 -1.30 4.85
CA PHE A 5 5.29 -2.00 3.85
C PHE A 5 4.76 -3.33 4.40
N LEU A 6 5.61 -4.15 5.03
CA LEU A 6 5.17 -5.42 5.63
C LEU A 6 4.12 -5.21 6.73
N ARG A 7 4.27 -4.18 7.55
CA ARG A 7 3.26 -3.83 8.57
C ARG A 7 1.93 -3.42 7.93
N MET A 8 1.98 -2.67 6.82
CA MET A 8 0.79 -2.26 6.06
C MET A 8 0.09 -3.48 5.46
N ILE A 9 0.84 -4.39 4.80
CA ILE A 9 0.29 -5.62 4.24
C ILE A 9 -0.32 -6.50 5.33
N ARG A 10 0.38 -6.69 6.45
CA ARG A 10 -0.13 -7.45 7.60
C ARG A 10 -1.44 -6.89 8.15
N LYS A 11 -1.60 -5.56 8.17
CA LYS A 11 -2.87 -4.93 8.58
C LYS A 11 -3.95 -5.09 7.50
N PHE A 12 -3.58 -5.05 6.22
CA PHE A 12 -4.51 -5.17 5.10
C PHE A 12 -5.10 -6.58 4.96
N VAL A 13 -4.24 -7.62 4.95
CA VAL A 13 -4.68 -9.02 4.78
C VAL A 13 -5.15 -9.66 6.09
N GLY A 14 -4.87 -9.00 7.22
CA GLY A 14 -5.11 -9.52 8.56
C GLY A 14 -3.92 -10.32 9.10
N LYS A 15 -3.72 -10.23 10.42
CA LYS A 15 -2.60 -10.86 11.13
C LYS A 15 -2.48 -12.36 10.83
N ASP A 16 -3.58 -13.10 10.94
CA ASP A 16 -3.53 -14.56 10.85
C ASP A 16 -3.23 -15.04 9.43
N VAL A 17 -3.78 -14.37 8.41
CA VAL A 17 -3.46 -14.63 7.00
C VAL A 17 -1.99 -14.36 6.74
N PHE A 18 -1.49 -13.21 7.20
CA PHE A 18 -0.10 -12.82 7.02
C PHE A 18 0.85 -13.82 7.69
N ASP A 19 0.61 -14.14 8.97
CA ASP A 19 1.48 -15.04 9.74
C ASP A 19 1.49 -16.46 9.10
N ARG A 20 0.34 -16.96 8.60
CA ARG A 20 0.27 -18.23 7.86
C ARG A 20 1.05 -18.19 6.54
N ALA A 21 0.89 -17.13 5.75
CA ALA A 21 1.59 -16.98 4.48
C ALA A 21 3.12 -16.91 4.66
N ILE A 22 3.58 -16.19 5.68
CA ILE A 22 5.01 -16.11 6.02
C ILE A 22 5.54 -17.45 6.52
N ASN A 23 4.80 -18.17 7.36
CA ASN A 23 5.19 -19.52 7.79
C ASN A 23 5.33 -20.48 6.60
N LYS A 24 4.38 -20.46 5.66
CA LYS A 24 4.47 -21.24 4.42
C LYS A 24 5.72 -20.88 3.61
N TYR A 25 5.94 -19.58 3.39
CA TYR A 25 7.13 -19.08 2.69
C TYR A 25 8.45 -19.53 3.34
N LEU A 26 8.56 -19.48 4.67
CA LEU A 26 9.77 -19.87 5.41
C LEU A 26 10.02 -21.38 5.36
N LEU A 27 8.97 -22.20 5.51
CA LEU A 27 9.08 -23.66 5.39
C LEU A 27 9.53 -24.08 3.99
N ASP A 28 9.03 -23.39 2.97
CA ASP A 28 9.33 -23.73 1.58
C ASP A 28 10.71 -23.18 1.11
N ASN A 29 11.34 -22.24 1.84
CA ASN A 29 12.58 -21.55 1.43
C ASN A 29 13.79 -21.79 2.36
N SER A 30 13.92 -23.00 2.91
CA SER A 30 15.04 -23.32 3.82
C SER A 30 16.44 -23.21 3.19
N TYR A 31 16.58 -23.10 1.86
CA TYR A 31 17.85 -22.90 1.17
C TYR A 31 17.69 -22.08 -0.13
N GLY A 32 18.22 -20.86 -0.18
CA GLY A 32 18.40 -20.08 -1.42
C GLY A 32 18.00 -18.60 -1.31
N ASN A 33 18.61 -17.76 -2.15
CA ASN A 33 18.33 -16.31 -2.26
C ASN A 33 16.83 -16.04 -2.28
N GLY A 34 16.36 -15.09 -1.46
CA GLY A 34 14.94 -14.82 -1.25
C GLY A 34 14.15 -14.65 -2.55
N ASP A 35 13.10 -15.45 -2.71
CA ASP A 35 12.25 -15.46 -3.91
C ASP A 35 11.02 -14.58 -3.68
N THR A 36 11.08 -13.35 -4.19
CA THR A 36 10.03 -12.34 -4.12
C THR A 36 8.71 -12.84 -4.73
N GLU A 37 8.74 -13.64 -5.80
CA GLU A 37 7.52 -14.17 -6.41
C GLU A 37 6.88 -15.22 -5.50
N LYS A 38 7.70 -15.99 -4.77
CA LYS A 38 7.20 -16.98 -3.82
C LYS A 38 6.47 -16.35 -2.62
N ILE A 39 6.98 -15.26 -2.06
CA ILE A 39 6.26 -14.57 -0.97
C ILE A 39 4.94 -13.95 -1.49
N ILE A 40 4.94 -13.39 -2.71
CA ILE A 40 3.72 -12.89 -3.35
C ILE A 40 2.71 -14.05 -3.49
N HIS A 41 3.15 -15.19 -4.04
CA HIS A 41 2.32 -16.37 -4.22
C HIS A 41 1.72 -16.87 -2.90
N CYS A 42 2.53 -17.04 -1.84
CA CYS A 42 2.05 -17.48 -0.54
C CYS A 42 0.98 -16.55 0.04
N LEU A 43 1.15 -15.22 -0.10
CA LEU A 43 0.17 -14.23 0.36
C LEU A 43 -1.12 -14.31 -0.45
N LEU A 44 -1.04 -14.44 -1.78
CA LEU A 44 -2.22 -14.55 -2.65
C LEU A 44 -3.02 -15.82 -2.41
N GLU A 45 -2.35 -16.96 -2.22
CA GLU A 45 -3.02 -18.23 -1.93
C GLU A 45 -3.73 -18.22 -0.57
N THR A 46 -3.09 -17.63 0.44
CA THR A 46 -3.62 -17.63 1.82
C THR A 46 -4.75 -16.61 2.01
N TYR A 47 -4.79 -15.56 1.18
CA TYR A 47 -5.80 -14.52 1.27
C TYR A 47 -7.08 -14.92 0.52
N GLU A 48 -8.21 -14.82 1.22
CA GLU A 48 -9.54 -15.17 0.70
C GLU A 48 -10.30 -13.97 0.13
N GLY A 49 -9.78 -12.74 0.33
CA GLY A 49 -10.37 -11.54 -0.23
C GLY A 49 -10.02 -11.32 -1.70
N ASP A 50 -10.05 -10.06 -2.14
CA ASP A 50 -9.70 -9.69 -3.51
C ASP A 50 -8.19 -9.89 -3.77
N ARG A 51 -7.85 -11.04 -4.37
CA ARG A 51 -6.48 -11.42 -4.70
C ARG A 51 -5.86 -10.52 -5.78
N ALA A 52 -6.65 -10.08 -6.76
CA ALA A 52 -6.14 -9.20 -7.81
C ALA A 52 -5.74 -7.83 -7.24
N GLN A 53 -6.52 -7.33 -6.28
CA GLN A 53 -6.19 -6.13 -5.54
C GLN A 53 -4.94 -6.30 -4.66
N LEU A 54 -4.84 -7.41 -3.93
CA LEU A 54 -3.65 -7.71 -3.14
C LEU A 54 -2.40 -7.80 -4.03
N GLU A 55 -2.49 -8.50 -5.16
CA GLU A 55 -1.38 -8.64 -6.11
C GLU A 55 -0.93 -7.28 -6.64
N LYS A 56 -1.87 -6.41 -7.01
CA LYS A 56 -1.57 -5.04 -7.47
C LYS A 56 -0.78 -4.27 -6.41
N ILE A 57 -1.26 -4.28 -5.15
CA ILE A 57 -0.56 -3.60 -4.04
C ILE A 57 0.84 -4.21 -3.87
N LEU A 58 0.98 -5.53 -3.80
CA LEU A 58 2.28 -6.17 -3.60
C LEU A 58 3.27 -5.80 -4.71
N ARG A 59 2.87 -5.93 -5.98
CA ARG A 59 3.73 -5.67 -7.13
C ARG A 59 4.14 -4.21 -7.23
N GLU A 60 3.22 -3.27 -7.03
CA GLU A 60 3.54 -1.84 -7.05
C GLU A 60 4.57 -1.48 -5.97
N TRP A 61 4.42 -2.00 -4.76
CA TRP A 61 5.33 -1.68 -3.65
C TRP A 61 6.67 -2.42 -3.69
N ILE A 62 6.74 -3.59 -4.33
CA ILE A 62 7.96 -4.39 -4.45
C ILE A 62 8.81 -3.91 -5.63
N TYR A 63 8.17 -3.66 -6.78
CA TYR A 63 8.89 -3.44 -8.04
C TYR A 63 9.02 -1.97 -8.42
N GLN A 64 8.21 -1.06 -7.86
CA GLN A 64 8.38 0.36 -8.12
C GLN A 64 9.42 0.99 -7.18
N PRO A 65 10.36 1.79 -7.71
CA PRO A 65 11.38 2.41 -6.88
C PRO A 65 10.81 3.58 -6.06
N GLY A 66 11.28 3.72 -4.81
CA GLY A 66 10.95 4.84 -3.93
C GLY A 66 9.86 4.51 -2.90
N VAL A 67 9.28 5.55 -2.31
CA VAL A 67 8.16 5.44 -1.35
C VAL A 67 7.11 6.50 -1.65
N ALA A 68 5.85 6.20 -1.35
CA ALA A 68 4.77 7.18 -1.47
C ALA A 68 4.82 8.22 -0.34
N MET A 69 4.65 9.49 -0.71
CA MET A 69 4.37 10.59 0.20
C MET A 69 2.90 10.99 0.04
N LEU A 70 2.18 11.05 1.15
CA LEU A 70 0.78 11.47 1.20
C LEU A 70 0.68 12.93 1.64
N PHE A 71 -0.13 13.69 0.92
CA PHE A 71 -0.53 15.04 1.27
C PHE A 71 -2.00 15.01 1.67
N LEU A 72 -2.31 15.51 2.86
CA LEU A 72 -3.67 15.61 3.36
C LEU A 72 -4.02 17.10 3.45
N GLU A 73 -5.12 17.47 2.82
CA GLU A 73 -5.66 18.83 2.87
C GLU A 73 -7.08 18.76 3.43
N SER A 74 -7.29 19.46 4.53
CA SER A 74 -8.61 19.62 5.12
C SER A 74 -9.33 20.78 4.42
N LYS A 75 -10.51 20.50 3.87
CA LYS A 75 -11.36 21.47 3.21
C LYS A 75 -12.70 21.56 3.92
N HIS A 76 -13.11 22.78 4.21
CA HIS A 76 -14.44 23.05 4.71
C HIS A 76 -15.32 23.52 3.55
N ASP A 77 -16.25 22.68 3.13
CA ASP A 77 -17.17 23.01 2.05
C ASP A 77 -18.50 23.48 2.65
N LYS A 78 -18.90 24.72 2.31
CA LYS A 78 -20.13 25.33 2.83
C LYS A 78 -21.33 24.50 2.35
N GLY A 79 -21.91 23.73 3.27
CA GLY A 79 -23.07 22.87 3.02
C GLY A 79 -22.77 21.37 2.86
N ARG A 80 -21.50 20.95 2.81
CA ARG A 80 -21.10 19.52 2.80
C ARG A 80 -20.25 19.10 3.99
N GLY A 81 -19.91 20.04 4.87
CA GLY A 81 -19.13 19.78 6.09
C GLY A 81 -17.63 19.68 5.82
N HIS A 82 -16.95 18.88 6.64
CA HIS A 82 -15.49 18.71 6.58
C HIS A 82 -15.12 17.60 5.60
N ARG A 83 -14.27 17.90 4.62
CA ARG A 83 -13.74 16.95 3.66
C ARG A 83 -12.22 16.89 3.77
N ILE A 84 -11.67 15.67 3.79
CA ILE A 84 -10.23 15.46 3.69
C ILE A 84 -9.92 15.07 2.24
N GLU A 85 -9.09 15.87 1.58
CA GLU A 85 -8.52 15.53 0.28
C GLU A 85 -7.16 14.88 0.48
N ILE A 86 -6.96 13.71 -0.11
CA ILE A 86 -5.72 12.95 -0.01
C ILE A 86 -5.09 12.85 -1.40
N ARG A 87 -3.84 13.29 -1.51
CA ARG A 87 -3.05 13.22 -2.74
C ARG A 87 -1.76 12.44 -2.48
N GLN A 88 -1.23 11.78 -3.49
CA GLN A 88 0.04 11.07 -3.40
C GLN A 88 1.06 11.58 -4.43
N LYS A 89 2.34 11.55 -4.04
CA LYS A 89 3.49 11.72 -4.93
C LYS A 89 4.61 10.77 -4.49
N ARG A 90 5.53 10.43 -5.39
CA ARG A 90 6.76 9.74 -4.99
C ARG A 90 7.64 10.69 -4.16
N PHE A 91 8.16 10.20 -3.03
CA PHE A 91 9.11 10.95 -2.21
C PHE A 91 10.49 11.00 -2.88
N HIS A 92 11.11 12.17 -2.90
CA HIS A 92 12.49 12.37 -3.34
C HIS A 92 13.22 13.25 -2.30
N SER A 93 14.42 12.85 -1.86
CA SER A 93 15.17 13.57 -0.83
C SER A 93 15.71 14.92 -1.33
N SER A 94 16.02 15.05 -2.62
CA SER A 94 16.36 16.33 -3.25
C SER A 94 15.09 16.98 -3.82
N GLY A 95 14.26 17.53 -2.95
CA GLY A 95 12.97 18.15 -3.31
C GLY A 95 13.04 19.43 -4.16
N PHE A 96 14.21 19.76 -4.73
CA PHE A 96 14.49 21.02 -5.43
C PHE A 96 14.77 20.89 -6.93
N ASP A 97 14.83 19.67 -7.48
CA ASP A 97 14.99 19.48 -8.92
C ASP A 97 13.67 19.05 -9.56
N ASP A 98 13.04 19.98 -10.27
CA ASP A 98 11.81 19.75 -11.01
C ASP A 98 11.94 18.65 -12.07
N ARG A 99 13.17 18.33 -12.51
CA ARG A 99 13.45 17.24 -13.48
C ARG A 99 13.36 15.86 -12.85
N LEU A 100 13.45 15.78 -11.51
CA LEU A 100 13.32 14.53 -10.74
C LEU A 100 11.89 14.32 -10.21
N LYS A 101 10.95 15.23 -10.55
CA LYS A 101 9.53 15.06 -10.26
C LYS A 101 8.98 13.90 -11.08
N ASP A 102 8.83 12.76 -10.42
CA ASP A 102 8.15 11.60 -10.96
C ASP A 102 6.66 11.69 -10.65
N GLU A 103 5.88 12.11 -11.65
CA GLU A 103 4.42 12.17 -11.58
C GLU A 103 3.73 10.85 -11.95
N LYS A 104 4.51 9.87 -12.45
CA LYS A 104 4.00 8.61 -13.01
C LYS A 104 3.99 7.49 -11.97
N THR A 105 5.00 7.43 -11.10
CA THR A 105 5.05 6.43 -10.04
C THR A 105 3.96 6.72 -9.00
N ARG A 106 2.95 5.85 -8.98
CA ARG A 106 1.85 5.87 -8.01
C ARG A 106 1.65 4.48 -7.45
N PHE A 107 1.28 4.45 -6.18
CA PHE A 107 1.06 3.23 -5.43
C PHE A 107 -0.43 3.12 -5.09
N THR A 108 -0.94 1.90 -5.05
CA THR A 108 -2.21 1.57 -4.41
C THR A 108 -1.92 1.43 -2.93
N ILE A 109 -2.61 2.23 -2.11
CA ILE A 109 -2.28 2.37 -0.69
C ILE A 109 -3.54 2.12 0.15
N PRO A 110 -3.57 1.04 0.95
CA PRO A 110 -4.54 0.88 2.02
C PRO A 110 -4.34 1.94 3.10
N LEU A 111 -5.30 2.84 3.23
CA LEU A 111 -5.38 3.85 4.27
C LEU A 111 -6.27 3.31 5.39
N PHE A 112 -5.70 3.22 6.58
CA PHE A 112 -6.43 2.81 7.78
C PHE A 112 -6.76 4.05 8.59
N CYS A 113 -8.04 4.39 8.66
CA CYS A 113 -8.54 5.61 9.28
C CYS A 113 -9.54 5.26 10.37
N THR A 114 -9.59 6.04 11.45
CA THR A 114 -10.69 6.00 12.40
C THR A 114 -11.54 7.24 12.16
N ILE A 115 -12.79 7.05 11.76
CA ILE A 115 -13.74 8.12 11.44
C ILE A 115 -14.93 7.95 12.38
N ASP A 116 -15.21 8.97 13.20
CA ASP A 116 -16.29 8.96 14.19
C ASP A 116 -16.25 7.74 15.14
N GLY A 117 -15.04 7.29 15.49
CA GLY A 117 -14.81 6.12 16.35
C GLY A 117 -14.88 4.77 15.64
N GLU A 118 -15.19 4.74 14.34
CA GLU A 118 -15.20 3.52 13.53
C GLU A 118 -13.92 3.37 12.72
N ASP A 119 -13.29 2.20 12.81
CA ASP A 119 -12.16 1.85 11.97
C ASP A 119 -12.61 1.53 10.55
N ARG A 120 -12.00 2.21 9.57
CA ARG A 120 -12.28 2.05 8.14
C ARG A 120 -10.99 1.86 7.37
N THR A 121 -11.06 1.03 6.34
CA THR A 121 -10.00 0.88 5.35
C THR A 121 -10.46 1.49 4.04
N ILE A 122 -9.71 2.48 3.55
CA ILE A 122 -9.96 3.17 2.27
C ILE A 122 -8.79 2.86 1.35
N LEU A 123 -9.06 2.56 0.08
CA LEU A 123 -8.01 2.31 -0.89
C LEU A 123 -7.77 3.54 -1.76
N LEU A 124 -6.60 4.15 -1.59
CA LEU A 124 -6.11 5.15 -2.53
C LEU A 124 -5.52 4.42 -3.73
N LYS A 125 -6.21 4.46 -4.87
CA LYS A 125 -5.76 3.80 -6.11
C LYS A 125 -4.59 4.55 -6.74
N SER A 126 -3.72 3.81 -7.44
CA SER A 126 -2.61 4.36 -8.23
C SER A 126 -3.09 5.09 -9.49
N GLU A 127 -4.20 4.63 -10.08
CA GLU A 127 -5.00 5.39 -11.05
C GLU A 127 -5.77 6.46 -10.26
N GLY A 128 -5.64 7.74 -10.63
CA GLY A 128 -6.32 8.83 -9.92
C GLY A 128 -7.83 8.60 -9.78
N PHE A 129 -8.49 9.32 -8.87
CA PHE A 129 -9.96 9.31 -8.78
C PHE A 129 -10.54 9.57 -10.18
N SER A 130 -11.14 8.55 -10.80
CA SER A 130 -12.08 8.79 -11.89
C SER A 130 -13.23 9.58 -11.26
N SER A 131 -13.33 10.83 -11.67
CA SER A 131 -14.51 11.68 -11.52
C SER A 131 -15.78 10.96 -11.95
#